data_AF-A0A832XR47-F1
#
_entry.id   AF-A0A832XR47-F1
#
_cell.length_a   1.000
_cell.length_b   1.000
_cell.length_c   1.000
_cell.angle_alpha   90.00
_cell.angle_beta   90.00
_cell.angle_gamma   90.00
#
_symmetry.space_group_name_H-M   'P 1'
#
loop_
_entity.id
_entity.type
_entity.pdbx_description
1 polymer ?
#
loop_
_entity_poly.entity_id
_entity_poly.type
_entity_poly.pdbx_seq_one_letter_code
_entity_poly.pdbx_strand_id
1 'polypeptide(L)'
;MGLVDMAIENYGADPEGVVFVGHSNGGFMSHRLVCEQGDRIRGIVSLAGSTFDEFDDSCADTGSPNILQVHGTFDWVIFYDGGYDHDYFDGEDNYYPGAEITVESWANRSGCDIGYTQTGHLDLVVPSGTNDTDTLEHLNCSDGNRVALWRINQGSHAPVFRDGQFPNTTVPWALSGFIRDSDGDGVRDDLDQFLYNPNEWDDTDSDGVGDNSDAFPGDPSEWSDSDGDNHGDNSDEFPENPNEWDDSDGDGVGDNSDDLPDDPTETTDTDGDGVGDNSDDLPNDSTETTDTDGDGVGDNSDDLPNDSTETTDTDGDGVGDNSDEFPENPNEWDDWDGDGFGDNSDAFPRTPGEWEDTDGDGVGDNSDAFPEDPSEWDDSDGDGVGNNFDAFPDDGGENSDYDNDSHGDNSDAFPGNPNEWEDTDGDGVGDNSDAFPEDPNEWEDTDGDGVGDNLDDLPNDPTETTDTDGDGVGDNSDDLPNDPTETTDTDGDGVGDNSDDLPNDPTETTDTDGDGVGDNSDAFPEDPNEWDDSDGDGVGDGSDAFPEDPSKSERSVLIPTLSMIVGLVIIVSIVNWARTK
;
A
#
# COMPACT_ATOMS: atom_id res chain seq x y z
N MET A 1 -70.15 44.80 57.86
CA MET A 1 -71.52 44.27 57.72
C MET A 1 -72.60 45.30 58.03
N GLY A 2 -72.78 46.27 57.13
CA GLY A 2 -74.10 46.83 56.81
C GLY A 2 -74.94 45.85 55.98
N LEU A 3 -76.07 46.31 55.44
CA LEU A 3 -76.98 45.46 54.66
C LEU A 3 -76.37 45.09 53.28
N VAL A 4 -75.71 46.05 52.62
CA VAL A 4 -74.98 45.84 51.35
C VAL A 4 -73.92 44.75 51.51
N ASP A 5 -73.01 44.91 52.47
CA ASP A 5 -71.98 43.90 52.81
C ASP A 5 -72.60 42.50 53.00
N MET A 6 -73.72 42.41 53.73
CA MET A 6 -74.39 41.14 54.00
C MET A 6 -74.96 40.49 52.73
N ALA A 7 -75.48 41.28 51.80
CA ALA A 7 -75.99 40.81 50.52
C ALA A 7 -74.86 40.23 49.65
N ILE A 8 -73.71 40.92 49.60
CA ILE A 8 -72.53 40.47 48.86
C ILE A 8 -71.93 39.23 49.56
N GLU A 9 -71.40 39.40 50.78
CA GLU A 9 -70.59 38.42 51.51
C GLU A 9 -71.32 37.09 51.83
N ASN A 10 -72.64 37.10 52.06
CA ASN A 10 -73.39 35.92 52.50
C ASN A 10 -74.44 35.39 51.51
N TYR A 11 -74.77 36.16 50.47
CA TYR A 11 -75.84 35.80 49.53
C TYR A 11 -75.42 35.88 48.05
N GLY A 12 -74.18 36.26 47.74
CA GLY A 12 -73.68 36.32 46.36
C GLY A 12 -74.39 37.38 45.53
N ALA A 13 -74.74 38.51 46.14
CA ALA A 13 -75.14 39.68 45.38
C ALA A 13 -73.90 40.30 44.72
N ASP A 14 -73.98 40.50 43.40
CA ASP A 14 -73.02 41.27 42.63
C ASP A 14 -72.83 42.67 43.27
N PRO A 15 -71.59 43.13 43.52
CA PRO A 15 -71.32 44.43 44.14
C PRO A 15 -71.85 45.64 43.36
N GLU A 16 -71.82 45.59 42.02
CA GLU A 16 -72.37 46.64 41.15
C GLU A 16 -73.87 46.45 40.87
N GLY A 17 -74.43 45.27 41.14
CA GLY A 17 -75.83 44.90 40.93
C GLY A 17 -76.80 45.21 42.09
N VAL A 18 -76.36 45.84 43.18
CA VAL A 18 -77.19 45.98 44.41
C VAL A 18 -78.34 46.99 44.23
N VAL A 19 -79.59 46.54 44.41
CA VAL A 19 -80.80 47.39 44.33
C VAL A 19 -81.65 47.30 45.59
N PHE A 20 -82.12 48.45 46.09
CA PHE A 20 -83.05 48.51 47.23
C PHE A 20 -84.49 48.83 46.78
N VAL A 21 -85.46 48.06 47.29
CA VAL A 21 -86.89 48.28 47.07
C VAL A 21 -87.55 48.54 48.42
N GLY A 22 -88.05 49.76 48.63
CA GLY A 22 -88.58 50.23 49.90
C GLY A 22 -90.02 50.72 49.79
N HIS A 23 -90.82 50.50 50.84
CA HIS A 23 -92.18 51.03 50.95
C HIS A 23 -92.34 51.89 52.21
N SER A 24 -93.06 53.01 52.12
CA SER A 24 -93.33 53.91 53.26
C SER A 24 -92.00 54.38 53.89
N ASN A 25 -91.82 54.23 55.20
CA ASN A 25 -90.52 54.46 55.88
C ASN A 25 -89.34 53.71 55.23
N GLY A 26 -89.57 52.59 54.55
CA GLY A 26 -88.55 51.89 53.75
C GLY A 26 -88.16 52.64 52.45
N GLY A 27 -89.06 53.43 51.87
CA GLY A 27 -88.76 54.33 50.75
C GLY A 27 -87.90 55.52 51.21
N PHE A 28 -88.25 56.14 52.33
CA PHE A 28 -87.39 57.13 53.01
C PHE A 28 -86.00 56.54 53.35
N MET A 29 -85.96 55.33 53.92
CA MET A 29 -84.71 54.61 54.16
C MET A 29 -83.92 54.39 52.86
N SER A 30 -84.59 54.06 51.75
CA SER A 30 -83.93 53.85 50.46
C SER A 30 -83.25 55.12 49.97
N HIS A 31 -83.94 56.27 49.99
CA HIS A 31 -83.33 57.57 49.66
C HIS A 31 -82.20 57.95 50.62
N ARG A 32 -82.35 57.72 51.93
CA ARG A 32 -81.28 57.98 52.90
C ARG A 32 -80.06 57.08 52.67
N LEU A 33 -80.28 55.83 52.24
CA LEU A 33 -79.20 54.88 52.02
C LEU A 33 -78.35 55.25 50.79
N VAL A 34 -78.96 55.61 49.64
CA VAL A 34 -78.18 56.12 48.49
C VAL A 34 -77.61 57.53 48.70
N CYS A 35 -78.13 58.26 49.67
CA CYS A 35 -77.52 59.51 50.12
C CYS A 35 -76.22 59.25 50.89
N GLU A 36 -76.13 58.16 51.65
CA GLU A 36 -74.95 57.78 52.46
C GLU A 36 -73.98 56.81 51.78
N GLN A 37 -74.44 56.04 50.78
CA GLN A 37 -73.71 54.93 50.13
C GLN A 37 -74.11 54.78 48.64
N GLY A 38 -74.23 55.90 47.90
CA GLY A 38 -74.65 55.90 46.49
C GLY A 38 -73.69 55.20 45.53
N ASP A 39 -72.44 55.02 45.93
CA ASP A 39 -71.35 54.30 45.26
C ASP A 39 -71.53 52.78 45.30
N ARG A 40 -72.32 52.27 46.24
CA ARG A 40 -72.47 50.83 46.52
C ARG A 40 -73.85 50.28 46.14
N ILE A 41 -74.61 51.05 45.36
CA ILE A 41 -76.02 50.78 45.05
C ILE A 41 -76.27 51.16 43.59
N ARG A 42 -76.71 50.21 42.78
CA ARG A 42 -77.08 50.43 41.37
C ARG A 42 -78.31 51.32 41.23
N GLY A 43 -79.27 51.18 42.13
CA GLY A 43 -80.51 51.93 42.11
C GLY A 43 -81.46 51.65 43.26
N ILE A 44 -82.50 52.47 43.36
CA ILE A 44 -83.58 52.34 44.34
C ILE A 44 -84.96 52.40 43.70
N VAL A 45 -85.91 51.76 44.38
CA VAL A 45 -87.34 51.84 44.11
C VAL A 45 -88.03 52.27 45.40
N SER A 46 -88.27 53.57 45.56
CA SER A 46 -88.97 54.17 46.70
C SER A 46 -90.47 54.24 46.43
N LEU A 47 -91.26 53.36 47.05
CA LEU A 47 -92.71 53.40 46.98
C LEU A 47 -93.29 54.17 48.17
N ALA A 48 -94.00 55.26 47.92
CA ALA A 48 -94.65 56.08 48.95
C ALA A 48 -93.70 56.55 50.09
N GLY A 49 -92.41 56.66 49.79
CA GLY A 49 -91.44 57.44 50.55
C GLY A 49 -91.21 58.83 49.93
N SER A 50 -90.25 59.56 50.49
CA SER A 50 -89.74 60.84 49.98
C SER A 50 -88.26 61.00 50.39
N THR A 51 -87.59 62.07 49.95
CA THR A 51 -86.32 62.55 50.51
C THR A 51 -86.59 63.36 51.81
N PHE A 52 -85.82 64.41 52.08
CA PHE A 52 -85.92 65.29 53.25
C PHE A 52 -85.64 66.73 52.80
N ASP A 53 -86.23 67.73 53.45
CA ASP A 53 -86.24 69.12 52.95
C ASP A 53 -84.85 69.73 52.74
N GLU A 54 -83.85 69.35 53.53
CA GLU A 54 -82.46 69.79 53.38
C GLU A 54 -81.64 68.95 52.37
N PHE A 55 -82.26 68.21 51.45
CA PHE A 55 -81.53 67.26 50.58
C PHE A 55 -80.32 67.89 49.85
N ASP A 56 -80.52 69.00 49.15
CA ASP A 56 -79.47 69.63 48.34
C ASP A 56 -78.31 70.26 49.16
N ASP A 57 -78.48 70.47 50.48
CA ASP A 57 -77.46 71.01 51.39
C ASP A 57 -76.83 69.93 52.31
N SER A 58 -77.64 68.96 52.77
CA SER A 58 -77.32 67.99 53.82
C SER A 58 -77.19 66.54 53.31
N CYS A 59 -77.37 66.28 52.02
CA CYS A 59 -77.09 64.97 51.42
C CYS A 59 -75.66 64.88 50.89
N ALA A 60 -74.92 63.84 51.31
CA ALA A 60 -73.56 63.63 50.84
C ALA A 60 -73.55 63.16 49.38
N ASP A 61 -72.69 63.76 48.55
CA ASP A 61 -72.48 63.27 47.19
C ASP A 61 -71.57 62.04 47.21
N THR A 62 -72.22 60.89 47.26
CA THR A 62 -71.63 59.56 47.41
C THR A 62 -71.73 58.75 46.12
N GLY A 63 -72.20 59.33 45.01
CA GLY A 63 -72.45 58.62 43.75
C GLY A 63 -73.88 58.79 43.23
N SER A 64 -74.14 58.32 42.01
CA SER A 64 -75.39 58.57 41.27
C SER A 64 -76.11 57.28 40.87
N PRO A 65 -76.85 56.63 41.79
CA PRO A 65 -77.71 55.48 41.48
C PRO A 65 -78.87 55.81 40.55
N ASN A 66 -79.48 54.78 39.96
CA ASN A 66 -80.79 54.87 39.31
C ASN A 66 -81.90 55.11 40.35
N ILE A 67 -82.55 56.29 40.33
CA ILE A 67 -83.58 56.69 41.31
C ILE A 67 -84.98 56.52 40.72
N LEU A 68 -85.75 55.55 41.22
CA LEU A 68 -87.19 55.44 40.94
C LEU A 68 -88.03 55.77 42.17
N GLN A 69 -88.69 56.92 42.15
CA GLN A 69 -89.79 57.23 43.05
C GLN A 69 -91.10 56.69 42.44
N VAL A 70 -91.90 55.99 43.23
CA VAL A 70 -93.26 55.57 42.89
C VAL A 70 -94.19 56.14 43.94
N HIS A 71 -95.20 56.94 43.55
CA HIS A 71 -96.04 57.63 44.52
C HIS A 71 -97.51 57.72 44.05
N GLY A 72 -98.44 57.48 44.97
CA GLY A 72 -99.88 57.60 44.71
C GLY A 72 -100.39 59.01 44.96
N THR A 73 -101.12 59.59 44.00
CA THR A 73 -101.61 60.98 44.14
C THR A 73 -102.69 61.16 45.23
N PHE A 74 -103.25 60.06 45.73
CA PHE A 74 -104.25 59.99 46.81
C PHE A 74 -103.69 59.23 48.02
N ASP A 75 -102.39 59.37 48.28
CA ASP A 75 -101.78 59.02 49.55
C ASP A 75 -102.24 60.01 50.65
N TRP A 76 -102.61 59.46 51.81
CA TRP A 76 -103.11 60.18 52.98
C TRP A 76 -102.27 59.92 54.24
N VAL A 77 -101.12 59.25 54.08
CA VAL A 77 -100.15 58.93 55.14
C VAL A 77 -98.87 59.72 54.87
N ILE A 78 -98.36 59.65 53.64
CA ILE A 78 -97.24 60.47 53.15
C ILE A 78 -97.80 61.28 51.98
N PHE A 79 -97.89 62.60 52.08
CA PHE A 79 -98.60 63.38 51.06
C PHE A 79 -97.77 63.54 49.79
N TYR A 80 -98.40 63.29 48.63
CA TYR A 80 -97.77 63.44 47.30
C TYR A 80 -97.18 64.84 47.07
N ASP A 81 -97.85 65.89 47.56
CA ASP A 81 -97.41 67.29 47.44
C ASP A 81 -96.36 67.70 48.52
N GLY A 82 -95.96 66.79 49.41
CA GLY A 82 -95.08 67.05 50.55
C GLY A 82 -95.84 67.35 51.85
N GLY A 83 -95.14 67.34 52.97
CA GLY A 83 -95.75 67.46 54.29
C GLY A 83 -94.76 67.51 55.45
N TYR A 84 -95.22 67.10 56.63
CA TYR A 84 -94.39 66.93 57.81
C TYR A 84 -94.95 65.79 58.68
N ASP A 85 -94.09 65.14 59.45
CA ASP A 85 -94.50 64.35 60.62
C ASP A 85 -94.14 65.11 61.90
N HIS A 86 -94.95 64.98 62.95
CA HIS A 86 -94.75 65.70 64.22
C HIS A 86 -94.32 64.71 65.29
N ASP A 87 -93.04 64.73 65.68
CA ASP A 87 -92.60 63.85 66.75
C ASP A 87 -93.05 64.41 68.11
N TYR A 88 -94.01 63.70 68.73
CA TYR A 88 -94.56 64.02 70.04
C TYR A 88 -93.58 63.79 71.21
N PHE A 89 -92.37 63.25 70.97
CA PHE A 89 -91.36 62.97 72.00
C PHE A 89 -90.35 64.11 72.22
N ASP A 90 -89.94 64.83 71.17
CA ASP A 90 -89.11 66.05 71.28
C ASP A 90 -89.88 67.34 70.93
N GLY A 91 -90.90 67.24 70.07
CA GLY A 91 -91.78 68.32 69.64
C GLY A 91 -91.37 68.98 68.32
N GLU A 92 -90.50 68.35 67.52
CA GLU A 92 -90.06 68.90 66.23
C GLU A 92 -90.95 68.44 65.05
N ASP A 93 -91.23 69.38 64.13
CA ASP A 93 -91.93 69.13 62.87
C ASP A 93 -90.90 68.70 61.81
N ASN A 94 -90.88 67.42 61.48
CA ASN A 94 -89.96 66.83 60.50
C ASN A 94 -90.58 66.93 59.09
N TYR A 95 -90.17 67.94 58.33
CA TYR A 95 -90.67 68.20 56.98
C TYR A 95 -90.07 67.26 55.92
N TYR A 96 -90.89 66.91 54.92
CA TYR A 96 -90.48 66.14 53.76
C TYR A 96 -91.06 66.70 52.45
N PRO A 97 -90.29 66.68 51.35
CA PRO A 97 -90.73 67.22 50.07
C PRO A 97 -91.77 66.35 49.38
N GLY A 98 -92.46 66.92 48.39
CA GLY A 98 -93.37 66.16 47.53
C GLY A 98 -92.64 65.19 46.60
N ALA A 99 -93.39 64.27 45.98
CA ALA A 99 -92.85 63.24 45.10
C ALA A 99 -92.17 63.81 43.84
N GLU A 100 -92.66 64.94 43.34
CA GLU A 100 -92.05 65.67 42.20
C GLU A 100 -90.76 66.37 42.62
N ILE A 101 -90.74 67.06 43.78
CA ILE A 101 -89.54 67.71 44.32
C ILE A 101 -88.46 66.67 44.69
N THR A 102 -88.86 65.51 45.22
CA THR A 102 -87.96 64.38 45.50
C THR A 102 -87.14 63.98 44.28
N VAL A 103 -87.78 63.83 43.11
CA VAL A 103 -87.05 63.50 41.88
C VAL A 103 -86.35 64.71 41.27
N GLU A 104 -86.85 65.93 41.45
CA GLU A 104 -86.20 67.16 40.99
C GLU A 104 -84.83 67.36 41.68
N SER A 105 -84.72 67.17 43.00
CA SER A 105 -83.44 67.26 43.71
C SER A 105 -82.44 66.16 43.29
N TRP A 106 -82.91 64.91 43.06
CA TRP A 106 -82.04 63.86 42.52
C TRP A 106 -81.62 64.14 41.06
N ALA A 107 -82.51 64.71 40.25
CA ALA A 107 -82.23 65.09 38.87
C ALA A 107 -81.25 66.29 38.80
N ASN A 108 -81.37 67.24 39.72
CA ASN A 108 -80.45 68.35 39.92
C ASN A 108 -79.04 67.86 40.29
N ARG A 109 -78.94 66.93 41.26
CA ARG A 109 -77.67 66.28 41.65
C ARG A 109 -77.01 65.56 40.46
N SER A 110 -77.76 64.74 39.73
CA SER A 110 -77.23 63.96 38.59
C SER A 110 -77.22 64.73 37.25
N GLY A 111 -77.35 66.06 37.27
CA GLY A 111 -77.21 66.93 36.10
C GLY A 111 -78.18 66.67 34.95
N CYS A 112 -79.38 66.17 35.24
CA CYS A 112 -80.41 65.83 34.26
C CYS A 112 -81.17 67.07 33.73
N ASP A 113 -81.99 66.86 32.70
CA ASP A 113 -82.95 67.85 32.23
C ASP A 113 -83.93 68.26 33.35
N ILE A 114 -84.01 69.56 33.64
CA ILE A 114 -84.84 70.14 34.71
C ILE A 114 -86.32 69.78 34.56
N GLY A 115 -86.82 69.57 33.34
CA GLY A 115 -88.20 69.16 33.09
C GLY A 115 -88.30 67.66 32.82
N TYR A 116 -89.10 66.94 33.62
CA TYR A 116 -89.41 65.54 33.34
C TYR A 116 -90.15 65.37 32.00
N THR A 117 -89.82 64.31 31.28
CA THR A 117 -90.54 63.85 30.08
C THR A 117 -91.45 62.69 30.46
N GLN A 118 -92.70 62.69 30.00
CA GLN A 118 -93.56 61.51 30.12
C GLN A 118 -93.12 60.44 29.12
N THR A 119 -92.51 59.37 29.60
CA THR A 119 -91.98 58.26 28.79
C THR A 119 -93.07 57.25 28.41
N GLY A 120 -94.20 57.23 29.11
CA GLY A 120 -95.32 56.35 28.82
C GLY A 120 -96.36 56.26 29.94
N HIS A 121 -97.01 55.10 30.01
CA HIS A 121 -97.89 54.69 31.10
C HIS A 121 -97.70 53.20 31.40
N LEU A 122 -97.99 52.79 32.64
CA LEU A 122 -98.00 51.41 33.11
C LEU A 122 -99.35 51.07 33.75
N ASP A 123 -99.64 49.77 33.82
CA ASP A 123 -100.85 49.19 34.41
C ASP A 123 -100.43 48.31 35.60
N LEU A 124 -100.07 48.97 36.71
CA LEU A 124 -99.43 48.33 37.86
C LEU A 124 -100.45 47.84 38.90
N VAL A 125 -101.62 48.48 38.97
CA VAL A 125 -102.60 48.36 40.06
C VAL A 125 -103.86 47.64 39.56
N VAL A 126 -104.69 47.12 40.49
CA VAL A 126 -106.00 46.56 40.14
C VAL A 126 -107.09 47.65 40.14
N PRO A 127 -108.05 47.64 39.18
CA PRO A 127 -108.22 46.67 38.10
C PRO A 127 -107.36 46.95 36.86
N SER A 128 -106.87 45.87 36.25
CA SER A 128 -106.03 45.90 35.05
C SER A 128 -106.74 46.44 33.80
N GLY A 129 -105.97 47.05 32.91
CA GLY A 129 -106.41 47.63 31.64
C GLY A 129 -106.84 49.10 31.77
N THR A 130 -106.31 49.82 32.75
CA THR A 130 -106.63 51.24 33.03
C THR A 130 -105.47 52.19 32.80
N ASN A 131 -104.23 51.70 32.68
CA ASN A 131 -103.02 52.53 32.62
C ASN A 131 -102.94 53.49 33.83
N ASP A 132 -103.07 52.93 35.03
CA ASP A 132 -103.12 53.65 36.31
C ASP A 132 -101.90 54.54 36.61
N THR A 133 -100.73 54.22 36.06
CA THR A 133 -99.46 54.85 36.41
C THR A 133 -98.88 55.63 35.23
N ASP A 134 -98.63 56.93 35.38
CA ASP A 134 -97.82 57.70 34.44
C ASP A 134 -96.32 57.47 34.72
N THR A 135 -95.51 57.22 33.70
CA THR A 135 -94.04 57.17 33.86
C THR A 135 -93.42 58.49 33.41
N LEU A 136 -92.83 59.21 34.35
CA LEU A 136 -92.17 60.50 34.16
C LEU A 136 -90.68 60.31 34.43
N GLU A 137 -89.80 60.89 33.61
CA GLU A 137 -88.35 60.68 33.72
C GLU A 137 -87.60 61.97 33.37
N HIS A 138 -86.65 62.35 34.22
CA HIS A 138 -85.66 63.37 33.91
C HIS A 138 -84.59 62.72 33.03
N LEU A 139 -84.43 63.23 31.81
CA LEU A 139 -83.56 62.64 30.79
C LEU A 139 -82.18 63.31 30.80
N ASN A 140 -81.23 62.73 30.06
CA ASN A 140 -79.93 63.33 29.76
C ASN A 140 -79.08 63.70 31.01
N CYS A 141 -79.20 62.93 32.09
CA CYS A 141 -78.34 63.03 33.28
C CYS A 141 -76.84 62.95 32.91
N SER A 142 -76.03 63.85 33.45
CA SER A 142 -74.59 63.90 33.19
C SER A 142 -73.86 62.64 33.66
N ASP A 143 -74.39 62.00 34.69
CA ASP A 143 -73.75 60.91 35.42
C ASP A 143 -74.13 59.54 34.84
N GLY A 144 -74.91 59.51 33.74
CA GLY A 144 -75.33 58.29 33.04
C GLY A 144 -76.39 57.44 33.75
N ASN A 145 -76.81 57.83 34.95
CA ASN A 145 -77.92 57.24 35.69
C ASN A 145 -79.29 57.75 35.20
N ARG A 146 -80.34 57.26 35.85
CA ARG A 146 -81.74 57.57 35.52
C ARG A 146 -82.47 58.08 36.75
N VAL A 147 -83.32 59.10 36.58
CA VAL A 147 -84.14 59.65 37.67
C VAL A 147 -85.60 59.75 37.21
N ALA A 148 -86.48 58.95 37.82
CA ALA A 148 -87.87 58.78 37.39
C ALA A 148 -88.89 58.86 38.52
N LEU A 149 -90.07 59.39 38.18
CA LEU A 149 -91.28 59.38 39.00
C LEU A 149 -92.38 58.59 38.29
N TRP A 150 -92.82 57.50 38.92
CA TRP A 150 -93.99 56.74 38.49
C TRP A 150 -95.20 57.16 39.34
N ARG A 151 -96.04 58.02 38.76
CA ARG A 151 -97.20 58.61 39.43
C ARG A 151 -98.42 57.70 39.27
N ILE A 152 -98.83 57.05 40.36
CA ILE A 152 -100.04 56.22 40.39
C ILE A 152 -101.25 57.15 40.57
N ASN A 153 -101.99 57.38 39.49
CA ASN A 153 -103.11 58.32 39.45
C ASN A 153 -104.28 57.83 40.31
N GLN A 154 -104.63 58.60 41.35
CA GLN A 154 -105.56 58.20 42.42
C GLN A 154 -105.09 56.98 43.25
N GLY A 155 -103.82 56.62 43.17
CA GLY A 155 -103.21 55.59 44.02
C GLY A 155 -103.14 56.01 45.49
N SER A 156 -103.26 55.04 46.40
CA SER A 156 -103.14 55.21 47.85
C SER A 156 -101.71 54.93 48.35
N HIS A 157 -101.48 55.10 49.66
CA HIS A 157 -100.21 54.74 50.33
C HIS A 157 -99.77 53.29 50.12
N ALA A 158 -100.74 52.38 50.01
CA ALA A 158 -100.52 50.95 49.81
C ALA A 158 -101.40 50.49 48.64
N PRO A 159 -100.99 50.75 47.39
CA PRO A 159 -101.77 50.37 46.22
C PRO A 159 -101.77 48.85 46.06
N VAL A 160 -102.89 48.29 45.63
CA VAL A 160 -103.01 46.84 45.39
C VAL A 160 -102.47 46.53 44.00
N PHE A 161 -101.17 46.23 43.94
CA PHE A 161 -100.50 45.85 42.69
C PHE A 161 -101.07 44.55 42.10
N ARG A 162 -100.93 44.42 40.78
CA ARG A 162 -101.12 43.16 40.05
C ARG A 162 -99.95 42.21 40.31
N ASP A 163 -100.24 40.93 40.54
CA ASP A 163 -99.25 39.90 40.88
C ASP A 163 -97.99 39.95 39.99
N GLY A 164 -96.83 40.11 40.64
CA GLY A 164 -95.52 40.18 39.99
C GLY A 164 -95.24 41.45 39.17
N GLN A 165 -96.23 42.26 38.80
CA GLN A 165 -96.03 43.40 37.89
C GLN A 165 -95.10 44.47 38.47
N PHE A 166 -95.21 44.77 39.77
CA PHE A 166 -94.33 45.75 40.42
C PHE A 166 -92.85 45.32 40.37
N PRO A 167 -92.40 44.22 40.99
CA PRO A 167 -90.98 43.84 40.95
C PRO A 167 -90.47 43.56 39.52
N ASN A 168 -91.29 42.96 38.65
CA ASN A 168 -90.88 42.65 37.27
C ASN A 168 -90.78 43.88 36.36
N THR A 169 -91.20 45.07 36.82
CA THR A 169 -91.02 46.34 36.08
C THR A 169 -90.01 47.26 36.78
N THR A 170 -90.04 47.35 38.12
CA THR A 170 -89.18 48.27 38.86
C THR A 170 -87.75 47.77 39.05
N VAL A 171 -87.54 46.47 39.26
CA VAL A 171 -86.18 45.92 39.45
C VAL A 171 -85.36 45.94 38.14
N PRO A 172 -85.89 45.51 36.97
CA PRO A 172 -85.18 45.67 35.70
C PRO A 172 -84.98 47.13 35.29
N TRP A 173 -85.83 48.06 35.76
CA TRP A 173 -85.59 49.50 35.59
C TRP A 173 -84.39 49.95 36.43
N ALA A 174 -84.32 49.59 37.71
CA ALA A 174 -83.22 49.97 38.60
C ALA A 174 -81.88 49.34 38.19
N LEU A 175 -81.91 48.10 37.66
CA LEU A 175 -80.76 47.42 37.05
C LEU A 175 -80.45 47.86 35.61
N SER A 176 -81.13 48.87 35.05
CA SER A 176 -80.83 49.23 33.65
C SER A 176 -79.40 49.77 33.49
N GLY A 177 -78.69 49.25 32.48
CA GLY A 177 -77.27 49.51 32.23
C GLY A 177 -76.29 48.71 33.10
N PHE A 178 -76.75 47.82 33.98
CA PHE A 178 -75.89 46.85 34.66
C PHE A 178 -75.63 45.63 33.77
N ILE A 179 -74.39 45.16 33.77
CA ILE A 179 -73.94 43.87 33.24
C ILE A 179 -73.21 43.20 34.41
N ARG A 180 -73.36 41.89 34.53
CA ARG A 180 -72.84 41.09 35.64
C ARG A 180 -71.34 40.83 35.49
N ASP A 181 -70.70 40.61 36.64
CA ASP A 181 -69.48 39.82 36.81
C ASP A 181 -69.89 38.44 37.41
N SER A 182 -69.59 37.34 36.73
CA SER A 182 -70.17 36.01 37.03
C SER A 182 -69.36 35.16 38.02
N ASP A 183 -68.08 35.43 38.22
CA ASP A 183 -67.21 34.70 39.16
C ASP A 183 -66.43 35.59 40.15
N GLY A 184 -66.32 36.89 39.89
CA GLY A 184 -65.87 37.92 40.83
C GLY A 184 -64.45 38.44 40.61
N ASP A 185 -63.88 38.30 39.40
CA ASP A 185 -62.51 38.74 39.10
C ASP A 185 -62.41 40.27 38.85
N GLY A 186 -63.50 40.92 38.46
CA GLY A 186 -63.60 42.36 38.15
C GLY A 186 -63.75 42.69 36.66
N VAL A 187 -63.74 41.69 35.78
CA VAL A 187 -64.18 41.78 34.37
C VAL A 187 -65.68 41.44 34.31
N ARG A 188 -66.35 41.74 33.21
CA ARG A 188 -67.82 41.63 33.07
C ARG A 188 -68.17 40.61 32.00
N ASP A 189 -69.32 39.96 32.13
CA ASP A 189 -69.90 38.95 31.22
C ASP A 189 -69.93 39.35 29.72
N ASP A 190 -69.73 40.64 29.37
CA ASP A 190 -69.70 41.17 28.00
C ASP A 190 -68.29 41.43 27.44
N LEU A 191 -67.23 41.21 28.23
CA LEU A 191 -65.82 41.41 27.88
C LEU A 191 -64.94 40.20 28.23
N ASP A 192 -65.27 39.51 29.32
CA ASP A 192 -64.59 38.30 29.80
C ASP A 192 -64.81 37.11 28.85
N GLN A 193 -63.73 36.43 28.47
CA GLN A 193 -63.76 35.25 27.60
C GLN A 193 -63.96 33.92 28.38
N PHE A 194 -63.67 33.89 29.68
CA PHE A 194 -63.66 32.67 30.50
C PHE A 194 -64.89 32.50 31.42
N LEU A 195 -65.60 33.57 31.79
CA LEU A 195 -66.96 33.66 32.40
C LEU A 195 -67.20 32.97 33.76
N TYR A 196 -66.40 31.96 34.10
CA TYR A 196 -66.51 31.10 35.28
C TYR A 196 -65.15 30.65 35.83
N ASN A 197 -64.03 31.22 35.35
CA ASN A 197 -62.70 31.03 35.93
C ASN A 197 -62.14 32.39 36.41
N PRO A 198 -62.20 32.72 37.72
CA PRO A 198 -61.81 34.03 38.27
C PRO A 198 -60.28 34.20 38.38
N ASN A 199 -59.54 33.69 37.40
CA ASN A 199 -58.08 33.74 37.28
C ASN A 199 -57.63 33.97 35.83
N GLU A 200 -58.54 34.01 34.85
CA GLU A 200 -58.31 34.18 33.41
C GLU A 200 -59.45 35.04 32.84
N TRP A 201 -59.20 35.88 31.85
CA TRP A 201 -60.20 36.84 31.33
C TRP A 201 -60.01 37.22 29.86
N ASP A 202 -58.77 37.34 29.40
CA ASP A 202 -58.38 37.54 28.00
C ASP A 202 -57.70 36.26 27.46
N ASP A 203 -57.97 35.96 26.19
CA ASP A 203 -57.43 34.87 25.36
C ASP A 203 -57.21 35.49 23.97
N THR A 204 -55.95 35.73 23.62
CA THR A 204 -55.55 36.57 22.47
C THR A 204 -55.57 35.83 21.13
N ASP A 205 -55.36 34.50 21.11
CA ASP A 205 -55.26 33.70 19.87
C ASP A 205 -56.30 32.55 19.75
N SER A 206 -57.04 32.27 20.81
CA SER A 206 -58.13 31.28 20.92
C SER A 206 -57.71 29.81 21.01
N ASP A 207 -56.58 29.51 21.67
CA ASP A 207 -56.19 28.14 22.06
C ASP A 207 -57.07 27.58 23.21
N GLY A 208 -57.39 28.42 24.21
CA GLY A 208 -58.19 28.09 25.40
C GLY A 208 -57.48 28.19 26.76
N VAL A 209 -56.28 28.75 26.83
CA VAL A 209 -55.54 29.17 28.03
C VAL A 209 -55.59 30.71 28.13
N GLY A 210 -55.62 31.28 29.34
CA GLY A 210 -55.67 32.74 29.50
C GLY A 210 -54.31 33.42 29.32
N ASP A 211 -54.29 34.62 28.72
CA ASP A 211 -53.12 35.51 28.45
C ASP A 211 -52.17 35.75 29.65
N ASN A 212 -52.61 35.42 30.87
CA ASN A 212 -51.90 35.63 32.13
C ASN A 212 -51.39 34.32 32.78
N SER A 213 -51.74 33.18 32.22
CA SER A 213 -51.30 31.82 32.59
C SER A 213 -50.44 31.19 31.49
N ASP A 214 -50.72 31.56 30.24
CA ASP A 214 -50.01 31.19 29.03
C ASP A 214 -48.61 31.85 28.94
N ALA A 215 -47.65 31.11 28.40
CA ALA A 215 -46.29 31.55 28.09
C ALA A 215 -46.19 32.27 26.72
N PHE A 216 -47.05 31.95 25.75
CA PHE A 216 -47.01 32.45 24.37
C PHE A 216 -48.33 33.08 23.85
N PRO A 217 -48.91 34.15 24.47
CA PRO A 217 -50.23 34.70 24.14
C PRO A 217 -50.35 35.36 22.74
N GLY A 218 -50.37 34.54 21.69
CA GLY A 218 -50.21 34.93 20.30
C GLY A 218 -49.74 33.82 19.35
N ASP A 219 -49.35 32.64 19.84
CA ASP A 219 -49.20 31.43 19.02
C ASP A 219 -50.08 30.28 19.56
N PRO A 220 -51.26 29.99 18.95
CA PRO A 220 -52.22 28.99 19.43
C PRO A 220 -51.77 27.54 19.15
N SER A 221 -50.46 27.34 19.05
CA SER A 221 -49.77 26.04 19.00
C SER A 221 -49.14 25.72 20.36
N GLU A 222 -48.73 26.73 21.14
CA GLU A 222 -47.90 26.63 22.33
C GLU A 222 -48.51 27.40 23.51
N TRP A 223 -48.49 26.81 24.71
CA TRP A 223 -49.09 27.42 25.91
C TRP A 223 -48.22 27.27 27.18
N SER A 224 -47.02 26.70 27.03
CA SER A 224 -46.15 26.30 28.14
C SER A 224 -44.69 26.34 27.70
N ASP A 225 -43.85 26.84 28.60
CA ASP A 225 -42.39 26.98 28.52
C ASP A 225 -41.87 26.41 29.85
N SER A 226 -41.52 25.12 29.85
CA SER A 226 -41.27 24.36 31.07
C SER A 226 -39.92 24.64 31.74
N ASP A 227 -38.93 25.17 31.01
CA ASP A 227 -37.59 25.47 31.54
C ASP A 227 -37.12 26.94 31.42
N GLY A 228 -37.75 27.75 30.57
CA GLY A 228 -37.57 29.19 30.44
C GLY A 228 -36.73 29.67 29.25
N ASP A 229 -36.51 28.84 28.22
CA ASP A 229 -35.67 29.17 27.06
C ASP A 229 -36.39 29.98 25.95
N ASN A 230 -37.73 30.07 26.00
CA ASN A 230 -38.65 30.73 25.04
C ASN A 230 -38.99 29.90 23.77
N HIS A 231 -38.75 28.59 23.75
CA HIS A 231 -39.37 27.60 22.87
C HIS A 231 -40.57 26.96 23.59
N GLY A 232 -41.52 26.41 22.83
CA GLY A 232 -42.80 25.93 23.38
C GLY A 232 -42.85 24.40 23.52
N ASP A 233 -43.37 23.92 24.66
CA ASP A 233 -43.41 22.50 25.06
C ASP A 233 -44.00 21.49 24.02
N ASN A 234 -44.71 21.94 22.96
CA ASN A 234 -45.19 21.06 21.88
C ASN A 234 -44.35 21.13 20.59
N SER A 235 -43.48 22.12 20.48
CA SER A 235 -42.56 22.37 19.36
C SER A 235 -41.11 21.95 19.64
N ASP A 236 -40.77 21.89 20.92
CA ASP A 236 -39.47 21.56 21.50
C ASP A 236 -39.35 20.05 21.75
N GLU A 237 -38.27 19.41 21.28
CA GLU A 237 -38.01 17.98 21.49
C GLU A 237 -37.30 17.69 22.85
N PHE A 238 -36.81 18.73 23.55
CA PHE A 238 -36.18 18.68 24.88
C PHE A 238 -36.77 19.61 25.99
N PRO A 239 -38.11 19.67 26.26
CA PRO A 239 -38.74 20.69 27.14
C PRO A 239 -38.39 20.76 28.64
N GLU A 240 -37.28 20.16 29.09
CA GLU A 240 -36.73 20.34 30.43
C GLU A 240 -35.20 20.61 30.42
N ASN A 241 -34.65 21.10 29.30
CA ASN A 241 -33.24 21.48 29.12
C ASN A 241 -33.07 22.81 28.34
N PRO A 242 -32.87 23.97 29.02
CA PRO A 242 -32.93 25.32 28.43
C PRO A 242 -31.66 25.72 27.64
N ASN A 243 -31.13 24.79 26.85
CA ASN A 243 -29.96 24.92 25.99
C ASN A 243 -30.11 24.10 24.70
N GLU A 244 -31.13 23.23 24.59
CA GLU A 244 -31.42 22.38 23.43
C GLU A 244 -32.93 22.44 23.15
N TRP A 245 -33.34 22.40 21.89
CA TRP A 245 -34.76 22.50 21.49
C TRP A 245 -35.04 21.84 20.13
N ASP A 246 -34.06 21.88 19.22
CA ASP A 246 -34.05 21.16 17.94
C ASP A 246 -33.25 19.84 18.09
N ASP A 247 -33.76 18.75 17.49
CA ASP A 247 -33.09 17.46 17.24
C ASP A 247 -33.26 17.18 15.73
N SER A 248 -32.27 17.61 14.93
CA SER A 248 -32.42 17.69 13.46
C SER A 248 -32.43 16.33 12.74
N ASP A 249 -31.90 15.26 13.35
CA ASP A 249 -31.81 13.92 12.74
C ASP A 249 -32.53 12.79 13.51
N GLY A 250 -32.80 12.97 14.80
CA GLY A 250 -33.56 12.06 15.66
C GLY A 250 -32.71 11.06 16.47
N ASP A 251 -31.43 11.34 16.72
CA ASP A 251 -30.56 10.57 17.63
C ASP A 251 -31.00 10.68 19.11
N GLY A 252 -31.29 11.90 19.56
CA GLY A 252 -31.57 12.24 20.97
C GLY A 252 -30.47 13.01 21.71
N VAL A 253 -29.41 13.44 21.02
CA VAL A 253 -28.62 14.64 21.36
C VAL A 253 -29.25 15.86 20.65
N GLY A 254 -29.09 17.06 21.22
CA GLY A 254 -29.66 18.30 20.65
C GLY A 254 -28.66 19.13 19.87
N ASP A 255 -29.16 19.88 18.88
CA ASP A 255 -28.38 20.61 17.87
C ASP A 255 -27.32 21.61 18.40
N ASN A 256 -27.33 22.00 19.69
CA ASN A 256 -26.29 22.88 20.28
C ASN A 256 -25.22 22.12 21.10
N SER A 257 -25.46 20.85 21.40
CA SER A 257 -24.49 19.94 22.04
C SER A 257 -23.93 18.89 21.09
N ASP A 258 -24.53 18.73 19.91
CA ASP A 258 -24.03 17.86 18.85
C ASP A 258 -23.00 18.56 17.95
N ASP A 259 -21.94 17.84 17.59
CA ASP A 259 -20.93 18.31 16.64
C ASP A 259 -21.32 17.98 15.17
N LEU A 260 -22.21 17.00 14.93
CA LEU A 260 -22.68 16.52 13.62
C LEU A 260 -24.22 16.41 13.50
N PRO A 261 -25.02 17.47 13.77
CA PRO A 261 -26.51 17.44 13.83
C PRO A 261 -27.27 17.21 12.50
N ASP A 262 -26.67 16.53 11.53
CA ASP A 262 -27.27 16.07 10.27
C ASP A 262 -27.04 14.53 10.06
N ASP A 263 -26.34 13.82 10.97
CA ASP A 263 -26.06 12.37 10.88
C ASP A 263 -26.38 11.60 12.19
N PRO A 264 -27.50 10.84 12.25
CA PRO A 264 -28.00 10.15 13.46
C PRO A 264 -27.21 8.86 13.78
N THR A 265 -25.91 8.86 13.50
CA THR A 265 -24.96 7.82 13.91
C THR A 265 -23.67 8.37 14.52
N GLU A 266 -23.48 9.70 14.52
CA GLU A 266 -22.31 10.38 15.10
C GLU A 266 -22.76 11.59 15.92
N THR A 267 -22.22 11.77 17.12
CA THR A 267 -22.63 12.86 18.05
C THR A 267 -21.45 13.57 18.73
N THR A 268 -20.24 13.40 18.20
CA THR A 268 -18.99 13.95 18.74
C THR A 268 -17.92 13.99 17.63
N ASP A 269 -17.23 15.11 17.50
CA ASP A 269 -16.01 15.30 16.68
C ASP A 269 -14.90 15.79 17.64
N THR A 270 -14.08 14.86 18.14
CA THR A 270 -13.15 15.15 19.25
C THR A 270 -12.05 16.16 18.91
N ASP A 271 -11.73 16.39 17.62
CA ASP A 271 -10.69 17.34 17.21
C ASP A 271 -11.09 18.43 16.18
N GLY A 272 -12.25 18.30 15.52
CA GLY A 272 -12.89 19.33 14.71
C GLY A 272 -12.62 19.24 13.20
N ASP A 273 -12.39 18.04 12.68
CA ASP A 273 -12.14 17.74 11.26
C ASP A 273 -13.43 17.72 10.40
N GLY A 274 -14.52 17.18 10.94
CA GLY A 274 -15.78 16.93 10.24
C GLY A 274 -16.12 15.45 9.97
N VAL A 275 -15.38 14.49 10.53
CA VAL A 275 -15.75 13.07 10.67
C VAL A 275 -16.00 12.76 12.14
N GLY A 276 -17.05 11.98 12.44
CA GLY A 276 -17.45 11.66 13.82
C GLY A 276 -16.67 10.50 14.45
N ASP A 277 -16.55 10.55 15.79
CA ASP A 277 -15.78 9.62 16.65
C ASP A 277 -16.05 8.11 16.46
N ASN A 278 -17.15 7.67 15.82
CA ASN A 278 -17.43 6.25 15.54
C ASN A 278 -17.10 5.81 14.10
N SER A 279 -16.82 6.76 13.20
CA SER A 279 -16.44 6.53 11.80
C SER A 279 -15.04 7.04 11.45
N ASP A 280 -14.39 7.80 12.34
CA ASP A 280 -12.96 8.10 12.27
C ASP A 280 -12.15 7.01 13.00
N ASP A 281 -11.08 6.54 12.35
CA ASP A 281 -10.12 5.61 12.95
C ASP A 281 -9.08 6.34 13.85
N LEU A 282 -8.85 7.65 13.64
CA LEU A 282 -7.89 8.48 14.37
C LEU A 282 -8.51 9.74 15.05
N PRO A 283 -9.57 9.64 15.88
CA PRO A 283 -10.37 10.76 16.42
C PRO A 283 -9.68 11.64 17.48
N ASN A 284 -8.39 11.92 17.30
CA ASN A 284 -7.57 12.86 18.07
C ASN A 284 -6.50 13.57 17.18
N ASP A 285 -6.45 13.33 15.86
CA ASP A 285 -5.54 14.00 14.91
C ASP A 285 -6.16 14.37 13.54
N SER A 286 -7.15 15.26 13.53
CA SER A 286 -7.74 16.12 12.46
C SER A 286 -7.11 16.26 11.04
N THR A 287 -6.54 15.23 10.39
CA THR A 287 -5.61 15.44 9.26
C THR A 287 -5.55 14.52 8.02
N GLU A 288 -5.63 13.18 7.94
CA GLU A 288 -5.93 12.02 8.80
C GLU A 288 -7.38 11.87 9.30
N THR A 289 -8.06 10.82 8.80
CA THR A 289 -9.41 10.34 9.20
C THR A 289 -9.62 8.83 8.92
N THR A 290 -8.55 8.08 8.63
CA THR A 290 -8.63 6.68 8.13
C THR A 290 -7.33 5.94 8.40
N ASP A 291 -7.44 4.70 8.90
CA ASP A 291 -6.34 3.75 9.10
C ASP A 291 -6.75 2.42 8.44
N THR A 292 -6.33 2.21 7.19
CA THR A 292 -6.85 1.13 6.33
C THR A 292 -6.52 -0.29 6.84
N ASP A 293 -5.51 -0.48 7.68
CA ASP A 293 -5.10 -1.80 8.20
C ASP A 293 -5.01 -1.95 9.73
N GLY A 294 -5.10 -0.86 10.49
CA GLY A 294 -5.28 -0.83 11.95
C GLY A 294 -3.98 -0.76 12.76
N ASP A 295 -2.93 -0.14 12.22
CA ASP A 295 -1.62 0.06 12.85
C ASP A 295 -1.61 1.18 13.90
N GLY A 296 -2.26 2.31 13.61
CA GLY A 296 -2.22 3.55 14.38
C GLY A 296 -1.47 4.72 13.73
N VAL A 297 -1.03 4.59 12.47
CA VAL A 297 -0.68 5.70 11.56
C VAL A 297 -1.78 5.83 10.50
N GLY A 298 -2.11 7.06 10.09
CA GLY A 298 -3.18 7.28 9.12
C GLY A 298 -2.74 7.23 7.66
N ASP A 299 -3.70 6.96 6.77
CA ASP A 299 -3.55 6.76 5.32
C ASP A 299 -2.82 7.88 4.54
N ASN A 300 -2.54 9.06 5.13
CA ASN A 300 -1.74 10.12 4.48
C ASN A 300 -0.36 10.42 5.11
N SER A 301 -0.09 9.90 6.31
CA SER A 301 1.27 9.90 6.90
C SER A 301 1.98 8.56 6.77
N ASP A 302 1.25 7.48 6.49
CA ASP A 302 1.80 6.17 6.16
C ASP A 302 2.13 6.06 4.66
N ASP A 303 3.33 5.56 4.35
CA ASP A 303 3.76 5.23 2.99
C ASP A 303 3.21 3.87 2.51
N LEU A 304 2.83 2.98 3.44
CA LEU A 304 2.45 1.57 3.22
C LEU A 304 1.05 1.18 3.79
N PRO A 305 -0.04 1.97 3.59
CA PRO A 305 -1.33 1.86 4.29
C PRO A 305 -2.22 0.66 3.90
N ASN A 306 -1.64 -0.52 3.72
CA ASN A 306 -2.30 -1.82 3.56
C ASN A 306 -1.51 -2.96 4.27
N ASP A 307 -0.43 -2.68 5.01
CA ASP A 307 0.35 -3.66 5.78
C ASP A 307 0.73 -3.11 7.17
N SER A 308 -0.08 -3.46 8.19
CA SER A 308 0.09 -3.13 9.63
C SER A 308 1.33 -3.73 10.31
N THR A 309 2.41 -3.94 9.56
CA THR A 309 3.74 -4.26 10.06
C THR A 309 4.84 -3.30 9.57
N GLU A 310 4.54 -2.36 8.68
CA GLU A 310 5.42 -1.30 8.16
C GLU A 310 4.69 0.05 8.15
N THR A 311 5.42 1.16 8.33
CA THR A 311 4.83 2.53 8.35
C THR A 311 5.72 3.60 7.71
N THR A 312 6.75 3.18 6.98
CA THR A 312 7.74 4.08 6.36
C THR A 312 8.42 3.37 5.20
N ASP A 313 8.53 4.07 4.07
CA ASP A 313 9.27 3.68 2.87
C ASP A 313 10.23 4.84 2.53
N THR A 314 11.45 4.79 3.09
CA THR A 314 12.38 5.94 3.09
C THR A 314 12.81 6.40 1.68
N ASP A 315 12.73 5.54 0.66
CA ASP A 315 13.13 5.89 -0.72
C ASP A 315 12.06 5.71 -1.82
N GLY A 316 10.97 5.00 -1.54
CA GLY A 316 9.73 4.97 -2.32
C GLY A 316 9.62 3.79 -3.30
N ASP A 317 10.13 2.62 -2.93
CA ASP A 317 10.19 1.43 -3.79
C ASP A 317 9.01 0.44 -3.60
N GLY A 318 8.38 0.47 -2.42
CA GLY A 318 7.25 -0.38 -2.03
C GLY A 318 7.57 -1.53 -1.05
N VAL A 319 8.79 -1.60 -0.51
CA VAL A 319 9.15 -2.40 0.67
C VAL A 319 9.38 -1.46 1.87
N GLY A 320 8.96 -1.88 3.07
CA GLY A 320 9.07 -1.03 4.27
C GLY A 320 10.40 -1.14 5.01
N ASP A 321 10.79 -0.03 5.65
CA ASP A 321 12.03 0.22 6.39
C ASP A 321 12.46 -0.87 7.41
N ASN A 322 11.58 -1.80 7.85
CA ASN A 322 11.96 -2.89 8.77
C ASN A 322 12.03 -4.30 8.14
N SER A 323 11.58 -4.45 6.90
CA SER A 323 11.72 -5.66 6.08
C SER A 323 12.79 -5.52 4.99
N ASP A 324 13.11 -4.30 4.59
CA ASP A 324 14.16 -3.93 3.65
C ASP A 324 15.56 -3.93 4.33
N GLU A 325 16.55 -4.56 3.70
CA GLU A 325 17.96 -4.55 4.15
C GLU A 325 18.77 -3.34 3.59
N PHE A 326 18.22 -2.56 2.64
CA PHE A 326 18.82 -1.36 2.04
C PHE A 326 17.95 -0.06 2.02
N PRO A 327 17.35 0.45 3.14
CA PRO A 327 16.40 1.60 3.15
C PRO A 327 16.90 3.02 2.74
N GLU A 328 17.91 3.14 1.87
CA GLU A 328 18.26 4.37 1.15
C GLU A 328 18.55 4.10 -0.37
N ASN A 329 18.23 2.91 -0.91
CA ASN A 329 18.42 2.54 -2.32
C ASN A 329 17.15 1.92 -3.00
N PRO A 330 16.35 2.69 -3.76
CA PRO A 330 15.04 2.29 -4.34
C PRO A 330 15.15 1.37 -5.56
N ASN A 331 16.03 0.37 -5.49
CA ASN A 331 16.33 -0.63 -6.52
C ASN A 331 16.75 -1.98 -5.91
N GLU A 332 17.04 -2.05 -4.61
CA GLU A 332 17.62 -3.19 -3.88
C GLU A 332 16.90 -3.31 -2.54
N TRP A 333 16.36 -4.49 -2.21
CA TRP A 333 15.53 -4.68 -1.00
C TRP A 333 15.79 -6.02 -0.26
N ASP A 334 16.07 -7.09 -1.02
CA ASP A 334 16.50 -8.40 -0.51
C ASP A 334 18.04 -8.51 -0.60
N ASP A 335 18.71 -9.03 0.43
CA ASP A 335 20.07 -9.61 0.39
C ASP A 335 19.97 -11.05 0.93
N TRP A 336 19.82 -12.04 0.03
CA TRP A 336 19.46 -13.40 0.45
C TRP A 336 20.61 -14.20 1.10
N ASP A 337 21.87 -13.87 0.83
CA ASP A 337 23.04 -14.60 1.36
C ASP A 337 23.98 -13.80 2.29
N GLY A 338 23.82 -12.49 2.34
CA GLY A 338 24.41 -11.59 3.34
C GLY A 338 25.78 -11.05 2.98
N ASP A 339 26.07 -10.83 1.70
CA ASP A 339 27.36 -10.29 1.23
C ASP A 339 27.39 -8.75 1.10
N GLY A 340 26.21 -8.10 1.03
CA GLY A 340 26.05 -6.65 1.00
C GLY A 340 25.75 -6.03 -0.37
N PHE A 341 25.44 -6.84 -1.39
CA PHE A 341 24.83 -6.41 -2.65
C PHE A 341 23.38 -6.95 -2.73
N GLY A 342 22.43 -6.16 -3.24
CA GLY A 342 21.04 -6.59 -3.29
C GLY A 342 20.71 -7.54 -4.46
N ASP A 343 19.81 -8.50 -4.21
CA ASP A 343 19.32 -9.57 -5.10
C ASP A 343 18.91 -9.12 -6.52
N ASN A 344 18.66 -7.81 -6.70
CA ASN A 344 18.19 -7.17 -7.94
C ASN A 344 19.31 -6.69 -8.86
N SER A 345 20.46 -6.34 -8.27
CA SER A 345 21.67 -5.87 -8.97
C SER A 345 22.71 -6.98 -9.10
N ASP A 346 22.74 -7.88 -8.11
CA ASP A 346 23.63 -9.03 -8.01
C ASP A 346 23.38 -10.06 -9.14
N ALA A 347 24.47 -10.53 -9.77
CA ALA A 347 24.47 -11.58 -10.78
C ALA A 347 24.24 -13.01 -10.23
N PHE A 348 24.64 -13.28 -8.98
CA PHE A 348 24.49 -14.55 -8.29
C PHE A 348 23.87 -14.46 -6.87
N PRO A 349 22.59 -14.02 -6.68
CA PRO A 349 21.90 -13.80 -5.39
C PRO A 349 21.71 -14.95 -4.38
N ARG A 350 22.60 -15.96 -4.39
CA ARG A 350 22.65 -17.15 -3.52
C ARG A 350 24.08 -17.69 -3.33
N THR A 351 25.11 -16.92 -3.73
CA THR A 351 26.51 -17.32 -3.78
C THR A 351 27.38 -16.29 -3.04
N PRO A 352 27.36 -16.29 -1.69
CA PRO A 352 27.85 -15.16 -0.90
C PRO A 352 29.32 -14.83 -1.15
N GLY A 353 29.57 -13.65 -1.71
CA GLY A 353 30.87 -13.16 -2.17
C GLY A 353 31.05 -13.10 -3.68
N GLU A 354 30.01 -13.32 -4.49
CA GLU A 354 30.05 -13.25 -5.96
C GLU A 354 28.89 -12.39 -6.49
N TRP A 355 29.11 -11.09 -6.70
CA TRP A 355 28.05 -10.14 -7.07
C TRP A 355 28.08 -9.64 -8.53
N GLU A 356 29.19 -9.88 -9.25
CA GLU A 356 29.46 -9.34 -10.60
C GLU A 356 29.87 -10.50 -11.54
N ASP A 357 29.38 -10.42 -12.79
CA ASP A 357 29.65 -11.34 -13.91
C ASP A 357 29.97 -10.46 -15.11
N THR A 358 31.24 -10.08 -15.26
CA THR A 358 31.66 -9.00 -16.17
C THR A 358 31.50 -9.37 -17.66
N ASP A 359 31.56 -10.65 -18.02
CA ASP A 359 31.50 -11.11 -19.41
C ASP A 359 30.32 -12.04 -19.77
N GLY A 360 29.64 -12.63 -18.79
CA GLY A 360 28.39 -13.39 -18.96
C GLY A 360 28.55 -14.90 -19.12
N ASP A 361 29.66 -15.47 -18.64
CA ASP A 361 29.97 -16.91 -18.64
C ASP A 361 29.14 -17.70 -17.61
N GLY A 362 28.95 -17.14 -16.40
CA GLY A 362 28.24 -17.76 -15.29
C GLY A 362 29.11 -18.25 -14.11
N VAL A 363 30.37 -17.85 -14.06
CA VAL A 363 31.24 -17.80 -12.87
C VAL A 363 31.37 -16.33 -12.44
N GLY A 364 31.53 -16.06 -11.14
CA GLY A 364 31.62 -14.70 -10.60
C GLY A 364 33.04 -14.14 -10.56
N ASP A 365 33.16 -12.82 -10.75
CA ASP A 365 34.41 -12.05 -10.86
C ASP A 365 35.41 -12.25 -9.70
N ASN A 366 35.00 -12.76 -8.52
CA ASN A 366 35.91 -13.03 -7.40
C ASN A 366 36.41 -14.49 -7.34
N SER A 367 35.72 -15.42 -8.00
CA SER A 367 36.12 -16.84 -8.15
C SER A 367 36.80 -17.13 -9.49
N ASP A 368 36.49 -16.34 -10.52
CA ASP A 368 37.01 -16.48 -11.87
C ASP A 368 38.50 -16.02 -11.97
N ALA A 369 39.30 -16.79 -12.73
CA ALA A 369 40.68 -16.48 -13.06
C ALA A 369 40.85 -15.46 -14.21
N PHE A 370 39.85 -15.32 -15.10
CA PHE A 370 39.88 -14.47 -16.29
C PHE A 370 38.61 -13.61 -16.54
N PRO A 371 38.17 -12.71 -15.61
CA PRO A 371 36.88 -11.97 -15.70
C PRO A 371 36.68 -10.94 -16.84
N GLU A 372 37.40 -11.07 -17.96
CA GLU A 372 37.15 -10.34 -19.21
C GLU A 372 37.11 -11.28 -20.46
N ASP A 373 37.19 -12.61 -20.31
CA ASP A 373 37.12 -13.59 -21.42
C ASP A 373 36.12 -14.74 -21.15
N PRO A 374 34.89 -14.70 -21.71
CA PRO A 374 33.80 -15.65 -21.46
C PRO A 374 33.99 -17.00 -22.18
N SER A 375 35.24 -17.44 -22.29
CA SER A 375 35.65 -18.76 -22.72
C SER A 375 36.66 -19.45 -21.81
N GLU A 376 37.17 -18.75 -20.77
CA GLU A 376 38.06 -19.31 -19.75
C GLU A 376 37.67 -18.81 -18.36
N TRP A 377 37.56 -19.72 -17.38
CA TRP A 377 37.10 -19.37 -16.02
C TRP A 377 37.92 -20.00 -14.88
N ASP A 378 38.94 -20.80 -15.22
CA ASP A 378 39.71 -21.62 -14.28
C ASP A 378 41.12 -21.84 -14.84
N ASP A 379 42.12 -21.80 -13.96
CA ASP A 379 43.57 -21.90 -14.21
C ASP A 379 44.12 -22.86 -13.15
N SER A 380 44.15 -24.15 -13.48
CA SER A 380 44.31 -25.22 -12.48
C SER A 380 45.75 -25.39 -11.96
N ASP A 381 46.75 -24.90 -12.70
CA ASP A 381 48.17 -24.98 -12.32
C ASP A 381 48.87 -23.61 -12.14
N GLY A 382 48.34 -22.52 -12.69
CA GLY A 382 48.83 -21.16 -12.53
C GLY A 382 49.80 -20.65 -13.61
N ASP A 383 49.81 -21.26 -14.80
CA ASP A 383 50.56 -20.80 -15.98
C ASP A 383 50.04 -19.45 -16.53
N GLY A 384 48.72 -19.23 -16.48
CA GLY A 384 48.04 -18.05 -17.03
C GLY A 384 47.36 -18.25 -18.39
N VAL A 385 47.22 -19.50 -18.85
CA VAL A 385 46.29 -19.98 -19.88
C VAL A 385 45.10 -20.67 -19.20
N GLY A 386 43.91 -20.53 -19.76
CA GLY A 386 42.69 -21.11 -19.18
C GLY A 386 42.46 -22.58 -19.58
N ASN A 387 41.84 -23.33 -18.66
CA ASN A 387 41.67 -24.78 -18.74
C ASN A 387 40.83 -25.29 -19.95
N ASN A 388 40.18 -24.43 -20.75
CA ASN A 388 39.47 -24.83 -21.97
C ASN A 388 40.31 -24.69 -23.25
N PHE A 389 41.27 -23.77 -23.28
CA PHE A 389 42.26 -23.62 -24.35
C PHE A 389 43.48 -24.52 -24.11
N ASP A 390 43.86 -24.72 -22.85
CA ASP A 390 45.04 -25.48 -22.46
C ASP A 390 44.94 -26.97 -22.83
N ALA A 391 46.03 -27.51 -23.41
CA ALA A 391 46.15 -28.93 -23.75
C ALA A 391 46.52 -29.82 -22.54
N PHE A 392 47.16 -29.25 -21.51
CA PHE A 392 47.67 -29.92 -20.31
C PHE A 392 47.32 -29.16 -19.00
N PRO A 393 46.03 -28.92 -18.65
CA PRO A 393 45.62 -28.04 -17.53
C PRO A 393 46.02 -28.45 -16.08
N ASP A 394 46.93 -29.42 -15.92
CA ASP A 394 47.49 -29.91 -14.65
C ASP A 394 49.04 -29.71 -14.59
N ASP A 395 49.69 -29.15 -15.63
CA ASP A 395 51.16 -29.02 -15.74
C ASP A 395 51.62 -27.74 -16.48
N GLY A 396 51.56 -26.61 -15.79
CA GLY A 396 51.99 -25.26 -16.23
C GLY A 396 53.49 -25.06 -16.56
N GLY A 397 54.16 -26.11 -17.05
CA GLY A 397 55.28 -26.02 -17.97
C GLY A 397 54.89 -26.18 -19.44
N GLU A 398 53.67 -26.66 -19.73
CA GLU A 398 53.16 -27.00 -21.08
C GLU A 398 51.71 -26.55 -21.23
N ASN A 399 51.37 -25.95 -22.38
CA ASN A 399 49.99 -25.54 -22.69
C ASN A 399 49.58 -25.77 -24.16
N SER A 400 50.47 -26.40 -24.95
CA SER A 400 50.32 -26.59 -26.39
C SER A 400 50.80 -27.99 -26.81
N ASP A 401 49.98 -28.66 -27.62
CA ASP A 401 50.26 -29.92 -28.32
C ASP A 401 50.00 -29.67 -29.82
N TYR A 402 51.06 -29.37 -30.58
CA TYR A 402 50.93 -28.87 -31.95
C TYR A 402 50.47 -29.94 -32.97
N ASP A 403 50.76 -31.23 -32.74
CA ASP A 403 50.50 -32.31 -33.71
C ASP A 403 49.62 -33.46 -33.19
N ASN A 404 49.26 -33.41 -31.90
CA ASN A 404 48.25 -34.19 -31.19
C ASN A 404 48.72 -35.61 -30.81
N ASP A 405 49.97 -35.71 -30.33
CA ASP A 405 50.60 -36.94 -29.83
C ASP A 405 50.44 -37.16 -28.31
N SER A 406 50.06 -36.12 -27.55
CA SER A 406 49.94 -36.07 -26.07
C SER A 406 51.22 -35.81 -25.25
N HIS A 407 52.29 -35.31 -25.87
CA HIS A 407 53.42 -34.64 -25.21
C HIS A 407 53.36 -33.12 -25.47
N GLY A 408 54.00 -32.33 -24.61
CA GLY A 408 53.93 -30.86 -24.69
C GLY A 408 55.04 -30.25 -25.55
N ASP A 409 54.72 -29.20 -26.30
CA ASP A 409 55.60 -28.49 -27.25
C ASP A 409 56.97 -28.05 -26.66
N ASN A 410 57.16 -27.96 -25.33
CA ASN A 410 58.44 -27.60 -24.70
C ASN A 410 59.27 -28.79 -24.19
N SER A 411 58.70 -30.00 -24.12
CA SER A 411 59.33 -31.23 -23.63
C SER A 411 59.51 -32.28 -24.71
N ASP A 412 58.65 -32.26 -25.74
CA ASP A 412 58.81 -33.01 -26.98
C ASP A 412 60.05 -32.52 -27.78
N ALA A 413 60.87 -33.47 -28.25
CA ALA A 413 62.03 -33.22 -29.10
C ALA A 413 61.68 -32.88 -30.57
N PHE A 414 60.49 -33.28 -31.06
CA PHE A 414 60.03 -33.10 -32.44
C PHE A 414 58.59 -32.51 -32.60
N PRO A 415 58.21 -31.35 -32.00
CA PRO A 415 56.84 -30.79 -32.01
C PRO A 415 56.24 -30.51 -33.41
N GLY A 416 55.67 -31.52 -34.05
CA GLY A 416 55.36 -31.54 -35.48
C GLY A 416 55.56 -32.89 -36.20
N ASN A 417 56.02 -33.94 -35.51
CA ASN A 417 55.93 -35.34 -35.93
C ASN A 417 55.29 -36.23 -34.83
N PRO A 418 53.98 -36.56 -34.89
CA PRO A 418 53.22 -37.23 -33.82
C PRO A 418 53.46 -38.75 -33.77
N ASN A 419 54.73 -39.14 -33.82
CA ASN A 419 55.25 -40.51 -33.74
C ASN A 419 56.62 -40.55 -33.04
N GLU A 420 57.28 -39.42 -32.84
CA GLU A 420 58.61 -39.29 -32.22
C GLU A 420 58.58 -38.13 -31.23
N TRP A 421 58.94 -38.38 -29.97
CA TRP A 421 58.90 -37.37 -28.89
C TRP A 421 60.17 -37.34 -28.02
N GLU A 422 60.94 -38.44 -28.04
CA GLU A 422 62.23 -38.59 -27.35
C GLU A 422 63.35 -38.78 -28.39
N ASP A 423 64.51 -38.19 -28.09
CA ASP A 423 65.81 -38.30 -28.80
C ASP A 423 66.85 -38.52 -27.68
N THR A 424 67.09 -39.80 -27.35
CA THR A 424 67.78 -40.19 -26.10
C THR A 424 69.28 -39.87 -26.11
N ASP A 425 69.93 -39.85 -27.28
CA ASP A 425 71.37 -39.62 -27.40
C ASP A 425 71.79 -38.36 -28.17
N GLY A 426 70.88 -37.73 -28.92
CA GLY A 426 71.07 -36.42 -29.57
C GLY A 426 71.58 -36.48 -31.01
N ASP A 427 71.40 -37.60 -31.72
CA ASP A 427 71.72 -37.77 -33.13
C ASP A 427 70.75 -36.99 -34.07
N GLY A 428 69.46 -36.94 -33.71
CA GLY A 428 68.39 -36.25 -34.44
C GLY A 428 67.41 -37.14 -35.23
N VAL A 429 67.52 -38.46 -35.10
CA VAL A 429 66.46 -39.46 -35.32
C VAL A 429 65.69 -39.66 -34.00
N GLY A 430 64.42 -40.04 -34.06
CA GLY A 430 63.59 -40.24 -32.86
C GLY A 430 63.58 -41.69 -32.37
N ASP A 431 63.49 -41.90 -31.06
CA ASP A 431 63.59 -43.18 -30.36
C ASP A 431 62.63 -44.29 -30.87
N ASN A 432 61.51 -43.97 -31.54
CA ASN A 432 60.60 -44.98 -32.12
C ASN A 432 60.96 -45.36 -33.58
N SER A 433 61.76 -44.52 -34.25
CA SER A 433 62.24 -44.72 -35.63
C SER A 433 63.66 -45.26 -35.70
N ASP A 434 64.46 -45.02 -34.67
CA ASP A 434 65.87 -45.43 -34.56
C ASP A 434 66.03 -46.93 -34.21
N ALA A 435 67.03 -47.57 -34.84
CA ALA A 435 67.44 -48.94 -34.56
C ALA A 435 68.33 -49.08 -33.31
N PHE A 436 69.07 -48.04 -32.91
CA PHE A 436 70.00 -48.04 -31.78
C PHE A 436 69.92 -46.80 -30.85
N PRO A 437 68.79 -46.53 -30.15
CA PRO A 437 68.56 -45.30 -29.33
C PRO A 437 69.45 -45.06 -28.09
N GLU A 438 70.66 -45.62 -28.03
CA GLU A 438 71.70 -45.33 -27.03
C GLU A 438 73.11 -45.10 -27.66
N ASP A 439 73.28 -45.13 -29.00
CA ASP A 439 74.56 -44.88 -29.69
C ASP A 439 74.43 -43.85 -30.86
N PRO A 440 74.84 -42.57 -30.66
CA PRO A 440 74.62 -41.45 -31.59
C PRO A 440 75.57 -41.46 -32.80
N ASN A 441 75.83 -42.65 -33.34
CA ASN A 441 76.65 -42.94 -34.49
C ASN A 441 75.99 -43.99 -35.41
N GLU A 442 74.94 -44.69 -34.96
CA GLU A 442 74.21 -45.72 -35.72
C GLU A 442 72.70 -45.52 -35.56
N TRP A 443 71.96 -45.44 -36.67
CA TRP A 443 70.51 -45.20 -36.66
C TRP A 443 69.70 -46.10 -37.62
N GLU A 444 70.39 -46.88 -38.46
CA GLU A 444 69.80 -47.75 -39.48
C GLU A 444 70.52 -49.11 -39.44
N ASP A 445 69.76 -50.19 -39.54
CA ASP A 445 70.19 -51.60 -39.62
C ASP A 445 69.43 -52.19 -40.82
N THR A 446 70.04 -52.11 -42.00
CA THR A 446 69.35 -52.32 -43.29
C THR A 446 68.90 -53.77 -43.50
N ASP A 447 69.56 -54.76 -42.90
CA ASP A 447 69.26 -56.19 -43.10
C ASP A 447 68.92 -57.00 -41.83
N GLY A 448 69.14 -56.44 -40.63
CA GLY A 448 68.72 -57.00 -39.35
C GLY A 448 69.74 -57.91 -38.68
N ASP A 449 71.03 -57.73 -38.96
CA ASP A 449 72.16 -58.43 -38.32
C ASP A 449 72.38 -57.98 -36.86
N GLY A 450 72.28 -56.67 -36.60
CA GLY A 450 72.56 -56.04 -35.31
C GLY A 450 73.90 -55.29 -35.20
N VAL A 451 74.63 -55.12 -36.30
CA VAL A 451 75.60 -54.04 -36.53
C VAL A 451 74.90 -52.92 -37.31
N GLY A 452 75.21 -51.65 -37.03
CA GLY A 452 74.63 -50.50 -37.72
C GLY A 452 75.31 -50.17 -39.06
N ASP A 453 74.55 -49.58 -39.98
CA ASP A 453 74.94 -49.27 -41.37
C ASP A 453 76.20 -48.37 -41.51
N ASN A 454 76.67 -47.68 -40.46
CA ASN A 454 77.90 -46.87 -40.51
C ASN A 454 79.16 -47.61 -40.01
N LEU A 455 78.99 -48.73 -39.30
CA LEU A 455 80.07 -49.58 -38.80
C LEU A 455 80.24 -50.86 -39.64
N ASP A 456 79.19 -51.31 -40.32
CA ASP A 456 79.24 -52.47 -41.20
C ASP A 456 79.91 -52.13 -42.56
N ASP A 457 80.84 -52.99 -42.99
CA ASP A 457 81.46 -52.93 -44.33
C ASP A 457 80.54 -53.53 -45.42
N LEU A 458 79.56 -54.38 -45.06
CA LEU A 458 78.61 -55.04 -45.98
C LEU A 458 77.12 -54.92 -45.53
N PRO A 459 76.55 -53.70 -45.33
CA PRO A 459 75.22 -53.44 -44.73
C PRO A 459 73.99 -53.85 -45.59
N ASN A 460 74.08 -54.95 -46.33
CA ASN A 460 73.05 -55.56 -47.16
C ASN A 460 73.17 -57.12 -47.20
N ASP A 461 74.15 -57.73 -46.51
CA ASP A 461 74.25 -59.19 -46.33
C ASP A 461 74.33 -59.57 -44.83
N PRO A 462 73.22 -60.01 -44.20
CA PRO A 462 73.12 -60.31 -42.76
C PRO A 462 73.80 -61.63 -42.36
N THR A 463 74.93 -61.93 -43.01
CA THR A 463 75.80 -63.06 -42.72
C THR A 463 77.28 -62.66 -42.66
N GLU A 464 77.65 -61.43 -43.02
CA GLU A 464 79.00 -60.89 -42.93
C GLU A 464 78.98 -59.44 -42.46
N THR A 465 79.93 -59.05 -41.61
CA THR A 465 80.11 -57.67 -41.14
C THR A 465 81.58 -57.19 -41.17
N THR A 466 82.44 -57.85 -41.96
CA THR A 466 83.87 -57.51 -42.07
C THR A 466 84.45 -57.89 -43.43
N ASP A 467 85.18 -56.95 -44.05
CA ASP A 467 86.08 -57.14 -45.19
C ASP A 467 87.48 -56.64 -44.80
N THR A 468 88.35 -57.55 -44.38
CA THR A 468 89.64 -57.20 -43.74
C THR A 468 90.62 -56.45 -44.64
N ASP A 469 90.51 -56.56 -45.98
CA ASP A 469 91.43 -55.91 -46.92
C ASP A 469 90.81 -55.03 -48.02
N GLY A 470 89.48 -55.05 -48.16
CA GLY A 470 88.69 -54.13 -48.99
C GLY A 470 88.49 -54.59 -50.44
N ASP A 471 88.47 -55.90 -50.68
CA ASP A 471 88.24 -56.55 -51.98
C ASP A 471 86.75 -56.51 -52.41
N GLY A 472 85.84 -56.64 -51.45
CA GLY A 472 84.39 -56.81 -51.67
C GLY A 472 83.87 -58.24 -51.53
N VAL A 473 84.68 -59.17 -51.02
CA VAL A 473 84.26 -60.48 -50.51
C VAL A 473 84.46 -60.51 -48.99
N GLY A 474 83.51 -61.10 -48.27
CA GLY A 474 83.53 -61.19 -46.81
C GLY A 474 84.59 -62.14 -46.24
N ASP A 475 85.14 -61.79 -45.08
CA ASP A 475 86.08 -62.60 -44.27
C ASP A 475 85.66 -64.07 -44.07
N ASN A 476 84.36 -64.40 -44.13
CA ASN A 476 83.83 -65.75 -43.99
C ASN A 476 83.74 -66.56 -45.30
N SER A 477 83.78 -65.87 -46.44
CA SER A 477 83.56 -66.40 -47.79
C SER A 477 84.77 -66.28 -48.71
N ASP A 478 85.81 -65.55 -48.28
CA ASP A 478 87.13 -65.55 -48.89
C ASP A 478 88.03 -66.65 -48.27
N ASP A 479 88.78 -67.36 -49.12
CA ASP A 479 89.79 -68.33 -48.72
C ASP A 479 91.13 -67.65 -48.31
N LEU A 480 91.40 -66.41 -48.75
CA LEU A 480 92.61 -65.63 -48.47
C LEU A 480 92.33 -64.19 -47.96
N PRO A 481 91.55 -63.97 -46.87
CA PRO A 481 91.01 -62.66 -46.41
C PRO A 481 92.04 -61.67 -45.83
N ASN A 482 93.23 -61.59 -46.42
CA ASN A 482 94.34 -60.68 -46.13
C ASN A 482 95.15 -60.33 -47.42
N ASP A 483 94.79 -60.86 -48.61
CA ASP A 483 95.35 -60.46 -49.91
C ASP A 483 94.23 -60.06 -50.91
N PRO A 484 93.99 -58.74 -51.14
CA PRO A 484 92.90 -58.22 -51.98
C PRO A 484 93.17 -58.38 -53.50
N THR A 485 93.75 -59.52 -53.88
CA THR A 485 94.03 -59.93 -55.26
C THR A 485 93.78 -61.42 -55.54
N GLU A 486 93.46 -62.23 -54.54
CA GLU A 486 93.15 -63.67 -54.65
C GLU A 486 91.99 -64.01 -53.69
N THR A 487 90.86 -64.51 -54.20
CA THR A 487 89.68 -64.83 -53.36
C THR A 487 89.23 -66.29 -53.41
N THR A 488 90.11 -67.20 -53.83
CA THR A 488 89.81 -68.64 -53.98
C THR A 488 91.11 -69.46 -53.98
N ASP A 489 91.13 -70.54 -53.20
CA ASP A 489 92.17 -71.59 -53.20
C ASP A 489 91.49 -72.96 -53.39
N THR A 490 91.44 -73.46 -54.62
CA THR A 490 90.61 -74.61 -55.02
C THR A 490 91.02 -75.93 -54.34
N ASP A 491 92.27 -76.10 -53.91
CA ASP A 491 92.77 -77.34 -53.30
C ASP A 491 93.40 -77.22 -51.90
N GLY A 492 93.66 -76.00 -51.41
CA GLY A 492 94.07 -75.69 -50.05
C GLY A 492 95.58 -75.71 -49.81
N ASP A 493 96.37 -75.44 -50.84
CA ASP A 493 97.83 -75.33 -50.79
C ASP A 493 98.31 -74.04 -50.07
N GLY A 494 97.60 -72.93 -50.26
CA GLY A 494 97.99 -71.60 -49.80
C GLY A 494 98.53 -70.67 -50.90
N VAL A 495 98.36 -71.02 -52.18
CA VAL A 495 98.51 -70.13 -53.34
C VAL A 495 97.13 -70.00 -54.01
N GLY A 496 96.70 -68.77 -54.30
CA GLY A 496 95.38 -68.54 -54.92
C GLY A 496 95.30 -68.98 -56.38
N ASP A 497 94.09 -69.32 -56.82
CA ASP A 497 93.75 -69.88 -58.14
C ASP A 497 94.26 -69.08 -59.35
N ASN A 498 94.61 -67.78 -59.21
CA ASN A 498 95.13 -66.96 -60.32
C ASN A 498 96.67 -66.84 -60.35
N SER A 499 97.35 -67.26 -59.28
CA SER A 499 98.82 -67.30 -59.16
C SER A 499 99.42 -68.69 -59.28
N ASP A 500 98.63 -69.76 -59.19
CA ASP A 500 99.08 -71.14 -59.38
C ASP A 500 98.95 -71.62 -60.84
N ASP A 501 99.96 -72.35 -61.32
CA ASP A 501 99.98 -73.03 -62.62
C ASP A 501 99.23 -74.38 -62.60
N LEU A 502 99.05 -75.02 -61.42
CA LEU A 502 98.34 -76.31 -61.27
C LEU A 502 97.26 -76.32 -60.14
N PRO A 503 96.26 -75.40 -60.12
CA PRO A 503 95.32 -75.13 -59.01
C PRO A 503 94.28 -76.22 -58.71
N ASN A 504 94.64 -77.49 -58.85
CA ASN A 504 93.85 -78.69 -58.56
C ASN A 504 94.75 -79.86 -58.05
N ASP A 505 96.07 -79.68 -57.88
CA ASP A 505 96.99 -80.64 -57.23
C ASP A 505 97.83 -79.96 -56.12
N PRO A 506 97.46 -80.10 -54.82
CA PRO A 506 98.09 -79.43 -53.68
C PRO A 506 99.47 -80.03 -53.31
N THR A 507 100.24 -80.45 -54.31
CA THR A 507 101.61 -80.92 -54.20
C THR A 507 102.55 -80.33 -55.26
N GLU A 508 102.03 -79.59 -56.24
CA GLU A 508 102.78 -78.96 -57.32
C GLU A 508 102.19 -77.56 -57.62
N THR A 509 102.98 -76.50 -57.50
CA THR A 509 102.52 -75.11 -57.77
C THR A 509 103.34 -74.39 -58.85
N THR A 510 104.06 -75.13 -59.69
CA THR A 510 104.90 -74.60 -60.78
C THR A 510 105.15 -75.69 -61.83
N ASP A 511 105.00 -75.33 -63.10
CA ASP A 511 105.41 -76.10 -64.29
C ASP A 511 106.37 -75.20 -65.11
N THR A 512 107.68 -75.34 -64.89
CA THR A 512 108.70 -74.39 -65.35
C THR A 512 108.84 -74.33 -66.88
N ASP A 513 108.51 -75.39 -67.61
CA ASP A 513 108.64 -75.45 -69.08
C ASP A 513 107.33 -75.66 -69.87
N GLY A 514 106.22 -75.97 -69.20
CA GLY A 514 104.86 -75.98 -69.73
C GLY A 514 104.44 -77.30 -70.38
N ASP A 515 104.99 -78.41 -69.90
CA ASP A 515 104.75 -79.78 -70.34
C ASP A 515 103.43 -80.38 -69.80
N GLY A 516 103.05 -79.99 -68.58
CA GLY A 516 101.91 -80.54 -67.83
C GLY A 516 102.26 -81.51 -66.70
N VAL A 517 103.54 -81.61 -66.33
CA VAL A 517 104.04 -82.29 -65.10
C VAL A 517 104.70 -81.25 -64.20
N GLY A 518 104.32 -81.18 -62.93
CA GLY A 518 104.87 -80.21 -61.98
C GLY A 518 106.35 -80.45 -61.61
N ASP A 519 107.06 -79.36 -61.29
CA ASP A 519 108.50 -79.30 -61.05
C ASP A 519 109.05 -80.28 -59.99
N ASN A 520 108.24 -80.76 -59.02
CA ASN A 520 108.69 -81.71 -58.00
C ASN A 520 108.54 -83.19 -58.44
N SER A 521 107.76 -83.44 -59.49
CA SER A 521 107.48 -84.78 -60.05
C SER A 521 108.28 -85.08 -61.31
N ASP A 522 108.69 -84.05 -62.06
CA ASP A 522 109.55 -84.19 -63.25
C ASP A 522 111.04 -84.42 -62.88
N ALA A 523 111.70 -85.30 -63.63
CA ALA A 523 113.13 -85.55 -63.54
C ALA A 523 114.00 -84.51 -64.27
N PHE A 524 113.45 -83.76 -65.24
CA PHE A 524 114.19 -82.75 -66.03
C PHE A 524 113.42 -81.42 -66.27
N PRO A 525 113.09 -80.60 -65.23
CA PRO A 525 112.22 -79.40 -65.34
C PRO A 525 112.74 -78.17 -66.14
N GLU A 526 113.52 -78.39 -67.20
CA GLU A 526 113.92 -77.41 -68.21
C GLU A 526 113.89 -77.97 -69.66
N ASP A 527 113.40 -79.20 -69.92
CA ASP A 527 113.21 -79.77 -71.28
C ASP A 527 111.82 -80.44 -71.47
N PRO A 528 110.83 -79.75 -72.10
CA PRO A 528 109.41 -80.15 -72.20
C PRO A 528 109.17 -81.27 -73.23
N ASN A 529 109.99 -82.32 -73.18
CA ASN A 529 110.01 -83.45 -74.11
C ASN A 529 110.45 -84.77 -73.43
N GLU A 530 110.96 -84.72 -72.19
CA GLU A 530 111.69 -85.83 -71.55
C GLU A 530 111.62 -85.73 -70.02
N TRP A 531 110.69 -86.45 -69.38
CA TRP A 531 110.40 -86.34 -67.93
C TRP A 531 110.74 -87.62 -67.12
N ASP A 532 111.15 -88.71 -67.78
CA ASP A 532 111.45 -90.02 -67.17
C ASP A 532 112.96 -90.38 -67.34
N ASP A 533 113.64 -90.76 -66.24
CA ASP A 533 114.94 -91.48 -66.24
C ASP A 533 114.77 -92.77 -65.43
N SER A 534 114.44 -93.88 -66.12
CA SER A 534 114.04 -95.14 -65.49
C SER A 534 115.21 -95.89 -64.82
N ASP A 535 116.46 -95.65 -65.22
CA ASP A 535 117.62 -96.41 -64.73
C ASP A 535 118.70 -95.59 -63.98
N GLY A 536 118.64 -94.26 -64.06
CA GLY A 536 119.46 -93.31 -63.32
C GLY A 536 120.86 -93.10 -63.91
N ASP A 537 121.06 -93.35 -65.20
CA ASP A 537 122.28 -93.03 -65.97
C ASP A 537 122.49 -91.51 -66.14
N GLY A 538 121.41 -90.72 -66.09
CA GLY A 538 121.41 -89.27 -66.32
C GLY A 538 121.17 -88.88 -67.78
N VAL A 539 120.51 -89.75 -68.55
CA VAL A 539 120.03 -89.54 -69.92
C VAL A 539 118.62 -90.09 -69.99
N GLY A 540 117.62 -89.23 -70.22
CA GLY A 540 116.21 -89.62 -70.20
C GLY A 540 115.81 -90.71 -71.21
N ASP A 541 114.72 -91.40 -70.90
CA ASP A 541 114.28 -92.64 -71.53
C ASP A 541 114.00 -92.53 -73.04
N GLY A 542 113.53 -91.37 -73.51
CA GLY A 542 113.29 -91.06 -74.92
C GLY A 542 114.58 -90.87 -75.74
N SER A 543 115.66 -90.50 -75.07
CA SER A 543 116.97 -90.23 -75.64
C SER A 543 117.94 -91.40 -75.58
N ASP A 544 117.83 -92.30 -74.60
CA ASP A 544 118.73 -93.44 -74.46
C ASP A 544 118.39 -94.66 -75.37
N ALA A 545 119.42 -95.40 -75.76
CA ALA A 545 119.35 -96.60 -76.59
C ALA A 545 119.12 -97.91 -75.81
N PHE A 546 119.17 -97.88 -74.47
CA PHE A 546 119.02 -99.00 -73.53
C PHE A 546 118.47 -98.59 -72.13
N PRO A 547 117.30 -97.93 -71.96
CA PRO A 547 116.87 -97.22 -70.72
C PRO A 547 116.56 -98.08 -69.46
N GLU A 548 117.13 -99.28 -69.35
CA GLU A 548 117.00 -100.21 -68.21
C GLU A 548 118.33 -100.96 -67.94
N ASP A 549 119.48 -100.37 -68.32
CA ASP A 549 120.83 -100.91 -68.13
C ASP A 549 121.87 -99.77 -68.00
N PRO A 550 122.03 -99.16 -66.79
CA PRO A 550 122.74 -97.89 -66.50
C PRO A 550 124.26 -98.04 -66.56
N SER A 551 124.73 -98.59 -67.66
CA SER A 551 126.12 -98.93 -67.94
C SER A 551 126.48 -98.78 -69.42
N LYS A 552 125.50 -98.60 -70.33
CA LYS A 552 125.74 -98.41 -71.77
C LYS A 552 124.62 -97.63 -72.46
N SER A 553 124.89 -96.38 -72.81
CA SER A 553 123.98 -95.54 -73.59
C SER A 553 124.21 -95.54 -75.13
N GLU A 554 125.18 -96.31 -75.67
CA GLU A 554 125.50 -96.32 -77.13
C GLU A 554 126.04 -97.67 -77.72
N ARG A 555 126.17 -97.77 -79.07
CA ARG A 555 126.54 -99.00 -79.83
C ARG A 555 127.76 -98.83 -80.76
N SER A 556 128.51 -99.91 -81.09
CA SER A 556 129.82 -99.82 -81.78
C SER A 556 130.07 -100.77 -82.98
N VAL A 557 130.70 -100.25 -84.06
CA VAL A 557 131.10 -100.96 -85.31
C VAL A 557 132.39 -100.31 -85.94
N LEU A 558 132.90 -100.82 -87.06
CA LEU A 558 134.24 -100.64 -87.66
C LEU A 558 134.17 -100.84 -89.21
N ILE A 559 134.90 -100.25 -90.17
CA ILE A 559 135.96 -99.21 -90.41
C ILE A 559 135.90 -98.84 -91.95
N PRO A 560 136.84 -98.14 -92.71
CA PRO A 560 137.97 -97.21 -92.44
C PRO A 560 138.11 -95.97 -93.42
N THR A 561 139.28 -95.30 -93.37
CA THR A 561 140.00 -94.50 -94.42
C THR A 561 139.59 -93.06 -94.82
N LEU A 562 140.59 -92.15 -94.67
CA LEU A 562 141.07 -91.10 -95.62
C LEU A 562 140.77 -89.58 -95.38
N SER A 563 141.82 -88.87 -94.90
CA SER A 563 142.30 -87.51 -95.30
C SER A 563 141.59 -86.16 -94.98
N MET A 564 142.40 -85.25 -94.39
CA MET A 564 142.57 -83.80 -94.72
C MET A 564 141.52 -82.74 -94.28
N ILE A 565 141.82 -81.42 -94.12
CA ILE A 565 143.01 -80.68 -93.59
C ILE A 565 142.70 -79.15 -93.48
N VAL A 566 143.25 -78.42 -92.47
CA VAL A 566 143.40 -76.91 -92.37
C VAL A 566 142.11 -76.03 -92.40
N GLY A 567 141.98 -74.86 -91.74
CA GLY A 567 142.78 -74.20 -90.68
C GLY A 567 142.95 -72.65 -90.80
N LEU A 568 143.21 -71.99 -89.65
CA LEU A 568 144.06 -70.77 -89.45
C LEU A 568 143.53 -69.35 -89.84
N VAL A 569 144.11 -68.30 -89.19
CA VAL A 569 144.28 -66.85 -89.60
C VAL A 569 143.20 -65.79 -89.21
N ILE A 570 143.45 -64.49 -88.82
CA ILE A 570 144.56 -63.73 -88.13
C ILE A 570 144.21 -62.20 -87.87
N ILE A 571 144.78 -61.52 -86.83
CA ILE A 571 145.16 -60.04 -86.77
C ILE A 571 144.06 -58.92 -86.67
N VAL A 572 144.22 -57.66 -86.16
CA VAL A 572 145.28 -56.93 -85.39
C VAL A 572 144.79 -55.61 -84.69
N SER A 573 145.43 -55.25 -83.55
CA SER A 573 145.85 -53.98 -82.86
C SER A 573 145.39 -52.52 -83.29
N ILE A 574 145.79 -51.34 -82.73
CA ILE A 574 146.83 -50.85 -81.76
C ILE A 574 146.62 -49.37 -81.26
N VAL A 575 147.11 -48.97 -80.04
CA VAL A 575 147.57 -47.59 -79.59
C VAL A 575 146.57 -46.39 -79.49
N ASN A 576 146.74 -45.27 -78.71
CA ASN A 576 147.37 -44.93 -77.40
C ASN A 576 147.14 -43.41 -77.03
N TRP A 577 147.32 -43.04 -75.75
CA TRP A 577 147.87 -41.75 -75.22
C TRP A 577 147.01 -40.47 -74.96
N ALA A 578 146.68 -40.28 -73.67
CA ALA A 578 146.82 -39.07 -72.83
C ALA A 578 146.35 -37.65 -73.25
N ARG A 579 145.65 -36.95 -72.32
CA ARG A 579 146.20 -35.79 -71.55
C ARG A 579 145.30 -35.30 -70.41
N THR A 580 145.91 -34.57 -69.46
CA THR A 580 145.25 -33.90 -68.34
C THR A 580 144.71 -32.50 -68.69
N LYS A 581 143.78 -32.03 -67.85
CA LYS A 581 143.57 -30.62 -67.53
C LYS A 581 143.32 -30.47 -66.03
#